data_AF-A0A7J2YJP6-F1
#
_entry.id   AF-A0A7J2YJP6-F1
#
_cell.length_a   1.000
_cell.length_b   1.000
_cell.length_c   1.000
_cell.angle_alpha   90.00
_cell.angle_beta   90.00
_cell.angle_gamma   90.00
#
_symmetry.space_group_name_H-M   'P 1'
#
loop_
_entity.id
_entity.type
_entity.pdbx_description
1 polymer ?
#
loop_
_entity_poly.entity_id
_entity_poly.type
_entity_poly.pdbx_seq_one_letter_code
_entity_poly.pdbx_strand_id
1 'polypeptide(L)'
;MMQIELIQLGILASLVVGLATGIGAIPVLFFKTVSHKITDSALGFAGGVMIAASVFSLLVPAIEVGGVFIAVIGFVFGSAFVYVLDRYVPHTHIIKGAEGPVSTLSTVSLMVLAVIIHN
;
A
#
# COMPACT_ATOMS: atom_id res chain seq x y z
N MET A 1 -23.72 -14.85 13.25
CA MET A 1 -22.86 -15.89 12.64
C MET A 1 -22.12 -15.36 11.41
N MET A 2 -22.81 -14.93 10.34
CA MET A 2 -22.18 -14.44 9.09
C MET A 2 -21.17 -13.29 9.26
N GLN A 3 -21.38 -12.40 10.23
CA GLN A 3 -20.49 -11.27 10.48
C GLN A 3 -19.16 -11.67 11.16
N ILE A 4 -19.18 -12.74 11.96
CA ILE A 4 -17.95 -13.29 12.57
C ILE A 4 -17.10 -14.00 11.52
N GLU A 5 -17.74 -14.72 10.59
CA GLU A 5 -17.07 -15.34 9.43
C GLU A 5 -16.36 -14.29 8.55
N LEU A 6 -17.00 -13.15 8.29
CA LEU A 6 -16.40 -12.08 7.49
C LEU A 6 -15.13 -11.49 8.13
N ILE A 7 -15.16 -11.29 9.45
CA ILE A 7 -14.00 -10.76 10.19
C ILE A 7 -12.86 -11.78 10.17
N GLN A 8 -13.15 -13.07 10.39
CA GLN A 8 -12.15 -14.13 10.33
C GLN A 8 -11.52 -14.23 8.93
N LEU A 9 -12.34 -14.15 7.88
CA LEU A 9 -11.86 -14.15 6.51
C LEU A 9 -11.00 -12.92 6.22
N GLY A 10 -11.40 -11.74 6.69
CA GLY A 10 -10.61 -10.51 6.56
C GLY A 10 -9.24 -10.63 7.23
N ILE A 11 -9.20 -11.11 8.48
CA ILE A 11 -7.93 -11.31 9.21
C ILE A 11 -7.04 -12.33 8.49
N LEU A 12 -7.60 -13.46 8.05
CA LEU A 12 -6.84 -14.48 7.34
C LEU A 12 -6.31 -13.96 6.00
N ALA A 13 -7.14 -13.24 5.24
CA ALA A 13 -6.73 -12.62 3.98
C ALA A 13 -5.60 -11.60 4.21
N SER A 14 -5.72 -10.71 5.19
CA SER A 14 -4.67 -9.74 5.53
C SER A 14 -3.37 -10.43 5.97
N LEU A 15 -3.45 -11.51 6.75
CA LEU A 15 -2.28 -12.29 7.14
C LEU A 15 -1.61 -12.94 5.93
N VAL A 16 -2.39 -13.55 5.04
CA VAL A 16 -1.87 -14.19 3.81
C VAL A 16 -1.20 -13.16 2.92
N VAL A 17 -1.80 -11.98 2.74
CA VAL A 17 -1.20 -10.89 1.96
C VAL A 17 0.09 -10.38 2.61
N GLY A 18 0.10 -10.19 3.93
CA GLY A 18 1.32 -9.79 4.65
C GLY A 18 2.44 -10.81 4.53
N LEU A 19 2.12 -12.11 4.61
CA LEU A 19 3.08 -13.19 4.38
C LEU A 19 3.56 -13.23 2.92
N ALA A 20 2.68 -12.94 1.95
CA ALA A 20 3.05 -12.87 0.55
C ALA A 20 4.10 -11.78 0.28
N THR A 21 4.05 -10.64 0.98
CA THR A 21 5.11 -9.62 0.93
C THR A 21 6.45 -10.17 1.40
N GLY A 22 6.46 -10.95 2.50
CA GLY A 22 7.67 -11.62 2.98
C GLY A 22 8.20 -12.67 2.00
N ILE A 23 7.32 -13.46 1.39
CA ILE A 23 7.68 -14.43 0.35
C ILE A 23 8.27 -13.71 -0.87
N GLY A 24 7.68 -12.59 -1.28
CA GLY A 24 8.19 -11.75 -2.37
C GLY A 24 9.58 -11.17 -2.12
N ALA A 25 10.02 -11.08 -0.85
CA ALA A 25 11.35 -10.62 -0.48
C ALA A 25 12.42 -11.74 -0.49
N ILE A 26 12.02 -13.04 -0.53
CA ILE A 26 12.96 -14.18 -0.53
C ILE A 26 14.05 -14.08 -1.62
N PRO A 27 13.78 -13.64 -2.87
CA PRO A 27 14.81 -13.53 -3.90
C PRO A 27 16.01 -12.66 -3.50
N VAL A 28 15.84 -11.69 -2.58
CA VAL A 28 16.92 -10.84 -2.08
C VAL A 28 18.01 -11.63 -1.35
N LEU A 29 17.69 -12.82 -0.82
CA LEU A 29 18.66 -13.72 -0.17
C LEU A 29 19.63 -14.36 -1.16
N PHE A 30 19.26 -14.47 -2.44
CA PHE A 30 20.04 -15.11 -3.49
C PHE A 30 20.64 -14.12 -4.48
N PHE A 31 19.96 -13.00 -4.73
CA PHE A 31 20.37 -11.97 -5.69
C PHE A 31 20.73 -10.68 -4.97
N LYS A 32 22.03 -10.32 -4.97
CA LYS A 32 22.53 -9.09 -4.34
C LYS A 32 22.27 -7.82 -5.16
N THR A 33 22.05 -7.97 -6.47
CA THR A 33 21.82 -6.86 -7.40
C THR A 33 20.71 -7.24 -8.35
N VAL A 34 19.68 -6.41 -8.42
CA VAL A 34 18.58 -6.53 -9.38
C VAL A 34 18.74 -5.41 -10.39
N SER A 35 18.52 -5.70 -11.68
CA SER A 35 18.62 -4.67 -12.71
C SER A 35 17.46 -3.68 -12.58
N HIS A 36 17.72 -2.40 -12.85
CA HIS A 36 16.69 -1.35 -12.83
C HIS A 36 15.47 -1.73 -13.67
N LYS A 37 15.66 -2.37 -14.83
CA LYS A 37 14.55 -2.83 -15.68
C LYS A 37 13.61 -3.80 -14.96
N ILE A 38 14.13 -4.74 -14.17
CA ILE A 38 13.29 -5.68 -13.42
C ILE A 38 12.56 -4.94 -12.31
N THR A 39 13.24 -4.07 -11.56
CA THR A 39 12.64 -3.25 -10.50
C THR A 39 11.53 -2.37 -11.04
N ASP A 40 11.77 -1.63 -12.12
CA ASP A 40 10.78 -0.74 -12.74
C ASP A 40 9.59 -1.52 -13.31
N SER A 41 9.84 -2.70 -13.88
CA SER A 41 8.77 -3.58 -14.36
C SER A 41 7.91 -4.10 -13.21
N ALA A 42 8.53 -4.48 -12.09
CA ALA A 42 7.81 -4.95 -10.89
C ALA A 42 7.00 -3.83 -10.24
N LEU A 43 7.58 -2.63 -10.10
CA LEU A 43 6.88 -1.44 -9.59
C LEU A 43 5.73 -1.03 -10.50
N GLY A 44 5.94 -1.04 -11.83
CA GLY A 44 4.90 -0.76 -12.80
C GLY A 44 3.76 -1.78 -12.77
N PHE A 45 4.08 -3.07 -12.65
CA PHE A 45 3.08 -4.12 -12.48
C PHE A 45 2.26 -3.94 -11.20
N ALA A 46 2.93 -3.75 -10.05
CA ALA A 46 2.28 -3.54 -8.76
C ALA A 46 1.37 -2.30 -8.78
N GLY A 47 1.87 -1.17 -9.29
CA GLY A 47 1.07 0.05 -9.45
C GLY A 47 -0.13 -0.16 -10.38
N GLY A 48 0.05 -0.87 -11.49
CA GLY A 48 -1.04 -1.20 -12.41
C GLY A 48 -2.14 -2.06 -11.79
N VAL A 49 -1.77 -3.13 -11.07
CA VAL A 49 -2.72 -3.98 -10.34
C VAL A 49 -3.48 -3.18 -9.30
N MET A 50 -2.80 -2.28 -8.59
CA MET A 50 -3.44 -1.48 -7.55
C MET A 50 -4.42 -0.45 -8.09
N ILE A 51 -4.07 0.25 -9.17
CA ILE A 51 -5.01 1.15 -9.85
C ILE A 51 -6.25 0.38 -10.34
N ALA A 52 -6.04 -0.79 -10.96
CA ALA A 52 -7.15 -1.62 -11.44
C ALA A 52 -8.06 -2.08 -10.29
N ALA A 53 -7.50 -2.55 -9.17
CA ALA A 53 -8.25 -2.94 -7.99
C ALA A 53 -9.03 -1.76 -7.38
N SER A 54 -8.39 -0.58 -7.25
CA SER A 54 -9.05 0.63 -6.75
C SER A 54 -10.25 1.06 -7.59
N VAL A 55 -10.19 0.89 -8.91
CA VAL A 55 -11.30 1.26 -9.80
C VAL A 55 -12.36 0.16 -9.86
N PHE A 56 -12.00 -1.04 -10.28
CA PHE A 56 -12.97 -2.10 -10.61
C PHE A 56 -13.48 -2.85 -9.40
N SER A 57 -12.66 -3.03 -8.37
CA SER A 57 -13.02 -3.80 -7.17
C SER A 57 -13.48 -2.96 -6.00
N LEU A 58 -13.18 -1.64 -6.00
CA LEU A 58 -13.56 -0.73 -4.91
C LEU A 58 -14.48 0.39 -5.39
N LEU A 59 -14.04 1.25 -6.32
CA LEU A 59 -14.80 2.44 -6.70
C LEU A 59 -16.11 2.11 -7.43
N VAL A 60 -16.08 1.23 -8.43
CA VAL A 60 -17.29 0.82 -9.17
C VAL A 60 -18.33 0.18 -8.21
N PRO A 61 -17.98 -0.83 -7.39
CA PRO A 61 -18.90 -1.35 -6.38
C PRO A 61 -19.40 -0.30 -5.38
N ALA A 62 -18.56 0.65 -4.96
CA ALA A 62 -18.98 1.72 -4.06
C ALA A 62 -20.03 2.63 -4.70
N ILE A 63 -19.91 2.93 -6.00
CA ILE A 63 -20.90 3.70 -6.76
C ILE A 63 -22.20 2.90 -6.90
N GLU A 64 -22.12 1.60 -7.17
CA GLU A 64 -23.30 0.74 -7.31
C GLU A 64 -24.11 0.64 -6.01
N VAL A 65 -23.44 0.57 -4.86
CA VAL A 65 -24.09 0.40 -3.55
C VAL A 65 -24.52 1.73 -2.94
N GLY A 66 -23.69 2.79 -3.04
CA GLY A 66 -23.89 4.06 -2.35
C GLY A 66 -24.19 5.26 -3.25
N GLY A 67 -24.12 5.09 -4.57
CA GLY A 67 -24.22 6.17 -5.53
C GLY A 67 -22.95 7.02 -5.63
N VAL A 68 -22.88 7.80 -6.71
CA VAL A 68 -21.68 8.59 -7.07
C VAL A 68 -21.27 9.57 -5.98
N PHE A 69 -22.22 10.26 -5.34
CA PHE A 69 -21.90 11.27 -4.32
C PHE A 69 -21.21 10.67 -3.09
N ILE A 70 -21.72 9.55 -2.57
CA ILE A 70 -21.12 8.89 -1.41
C ILE A 70 -19.73 8.33 -1.77
N ALA A 71 -19.62 7.70 -2.94
CA ALA A 71 -18.34 7.17 -3.42
C ALA A 71 -17.27 8.27 -3.58
N VAL A 72 -17.63 9.42 -4.16
CA VAL A 72 -16.71 10.57 -4.31
C VAL A 72 -16.29 11.15 -2.97
N ILE A 73 -17.22 11.34 -2.04
CA ILE A 73 -16.90 11.85 -0.69
C ILE A 73 -15.94 10.88 0.02
N GLY A 74 -16.23 9.57 -0.02
CA GLY A 74 -15.37 8.55 0.56
C GLY A 74 -13.98 8.51 -0.08
N PHE A 75 -13.92 8.60 -1.42
CA PHE A 75 -12.66 8.65 -2.17
C PHE A 75 -11.81 9.88 -1.82
N VAL A 76 -12.41 11.08 -1.82
CA VAL A 76 -11.72 12.33 -1.46
C VAL A 76 -11.24 12.29 -0.01
N PHE A 77 -12.09 11.83 0.91
CA PHE A 77 -11.72 11.72 2.32
C PHE A 77 -10.57 10.72 2.53
N GLY A 78 -10.65 9.53 1.93
CA GLY A 78 -9.58 8.54 1.99
C GLY A 78 -8.27 9.03 1.38
N SER A 79 -8.34 9.70 0.23
CA SER A 79 -7.16 10.30 -0.43
C SER A 79 -6.52 11.40 0.43
N ALA A 80 -7.34 12.27 1.02
CA ALA A 80 -6.89 13.32 1.93
C ALA A 80 -6.26 12.72 3.20
N PHE A 81 -6.82 11.64 3.73
CA PHE A 81 -6.26 10.94 4.88
C PHE A 81 -4.86 10.38 4.57
N VAL A 82 -4.69 9.70 3.43
CA VAL A 82 -3.37 9.19 3.01
C VAL A 82 -2.39 10.34 2.76
N TYR A 83 -2.83 11.43 2.14
CA TYR A 83 -2.00 12.64 1.96
C TYR A 83 -1.52 13.24 3.29
N VAL A 84 -2.39 13.28 4.31
CA VAL A 84 -2.01 13.74 5.65
C VAL A 84 -1.00 12.78 6.28
N LEU A 85 -1.20 11.46 6.18
CA LEU A 85 -0.23 10.50 6.70
C LEU A 85 1.14 10.67 6.05
N ASP A 86 1.20 10.76 4.72
CA ASP A 86 2.43 11.01 3.97
C ASP A 86 3.15 12.28 4.46
N ARG A 87 2.40 13.36 4.70
CA ARG A 87 2.98 14.64 5.14
C ARG A 87 3.54 14.61 6.56
N TYR A 88 2.92 13.86 7.47
CA TYR A 88 3.21 13.91 8.90
C TYR A 88 3.97 12.71 9.45
N VAL A 89 4.05 11.59 8.72
CA VAL A 89 4.87 10.45 9.10
C VAL A 89 6.29 10.64 8.55
N PRO A 90 7.34 10.67 9.38
CA PRO A 90 8.71 10.76 8.89
C PRO A 90 9.07 9.46 8.17
N HIS A 91 9.46 9.55 6.90
CA HIS A 91 9.77 8.38 6.10
C HIS A 91 10.82 8.70 5.01
N THR A 92 11.38 7.68 4.36
CA THR A 92 12.38 7.88 3.30
C THR A 92 12.13 6.95 2.14
N HIS A 93 12.28 7.49 0.93
CA HIS A 93 12.21 6.76 -0.33
C HIS A 93 13.62 6.53 -0.89
N ILE A 94 13.85 5.40 -1.56
CA ILE A 94 15.16 5.05 -2.13
C ILE A 94 15.61 6.08 -3.18
N ILE A 95 14.66 6.62 -3.97
CA ILE A 95 14.95 7.53 -5.09
C ILE A 95 14.84 9.00 -4.65
N LYS A 96 13.79 9.36 -3.91
CA LYS A 96 13.50 10.76 -3.55
C LYS A 96 14.22 11.25 -2.28
N GLY A 97 14.68 10.35 -1.42
CA GLY A 97 15.25 10.71 -0.12
C GLY A 97 14.21 10.88 0.99
N ALA A 98 14.55 11.66 2.02
CA ALA A 98 13.72 11.84 3.21
C ALA A 98 12.53 12.78 2.94
N GLU A 99 11.34 12.37 3.41
CA GLU A 99 10.08 13.11 3.31
C GLU A 99 9.38 13.14 4.68
N GLY A 100 8.41 14.05 4.84
CA GLY A 100 7.75 14.30 6.14
C GLY A 100 8.60 15.16 7.11
N PRO A 101 8.29 15.11 8.42
CA PRO A 101 9.03 15.87 9.43
C PRO A 101 10.44 15.30 9.67
N VAL A 102 11.34 16.15 10.18
CA VAL A 102 12.68 15.70 10.59
C VAL A 102 12.57 14.68 11.72
N SER A 103 13.42 13.65 11.65
CA SER A 103 13.41 12.54 12.60
C SER A 103 14.82 12.05 12.89
N THR A 104 15.04 11.56 14.11
CA THR A 104 16.29 10.94 14.55
C THR A 104 16.32 9.43 14.33
N LEU A 105 15.28 8.88 13.70
CA LEU A 105 15.18 7.45 13.41
C LEU A 105 16.22 7.01 12.38
N SER A 106 16.58 5.72 12.44
CA SER A 106 17.49 5.12 11.45
C SER A 106 16.86 5.14 10.05
N THR A 107 17.69 5.19 9.00
CA THR A 107 17.24 5.08 7.61
C THR A 107 16.38 3.84 7.36
N VAL A 108 16.70 2.72 8.00
CA VAL A 108 15.93 1.48 7.90
C VAL A 108 14.54 1.67 8.51
N SER A 109 14.43 2.29 9.69
CA SER A 109 13.14 2.58 10.32
C SER A 109 12.29 3.52 9.47
N LEU A 110 12.90 4.54 8.87
CA LEU A 110 12.20 5.47 7.97
C LEU A 110 11.73 4.77 6.69
N MET A 111 12.49 3.78 6.18
CA MET A 111 12.08 2.99 5.02
C MET A 111 10.95 2.02 5.38
N VAL A 112 10.98 1.43 6.58
CA VAL A 112 9.87 0.61 7.10
C VAL A 112 8.61 1.45 7.26
N LEU A 113 8.71 2.68 7.77
CA LEU A 113 7.57 3.60 7.83
C LEU A 113 7.01 3.93 6.44
N ALA A 114 7.87 4.15 5.44
CA ALA A 114 7.45 4.33 4.05
C ALA A 114 6.66 3.10 3.54
N VAL A 115 7.13 1.89 3.83
CA VAL A 115 6.46 0.65 3.44
C VAL A 115 5.12 0.49 4.15
N ILE A 116 5.01 0.87 5.43
CA ILE A 116 3.78 0.75 6.22
C ILE A 116 2.68 1.70 5.70
N ILE A 117 3.00 2.94 5.37
CA ILE A 117 1.97 3.90 4.90
C ILE A 117 1.48 3.60 3.48
N HIS A 118 2.18 2.74 2.73
CA HIS A 118 1.86 2.37 1.35
C HIS A 118 1.30 0.95 1.19
N ASN A 119 1.22 0.15 2.27
CA ASN A 119 0.53 -1.15 2.29
C ASN A 119 -0.86 -1.01 2.91
#